data_AF-A0A956NCF8-F1
#
_entry.id   AF-A0A956NCF8-F1
#
_cell.length_a   1.000
_cell.length_b   1.000
_cell.length_c   1.000
_cell.angle_alpha   90.00
_cell.angle_beta   90.00
_cell.angle_gamma   90.00
#
_symmetry.space_group_name_H-M   'P 1'
#
loop_
_entity.id
_entity.type
_entity.pdbx_description
1 polymer ?
#
loop_
_entity_poly.entity_id
_entity_poly.type
_entity_poly.pdbx_seq_one_letter_code
_entity_poly.pdbx_strand_id
1 'polypeptide(L)'
;MTKDEHDRPEAEPDPAKDEAGRPDGGPEPAEDAGVDGSDSGRGDALGRLRSDIDGIDRQLVDLLSERLQIALEIGKAKVRAGHSFFDPVRERRVLDKVRGLAGHRYPPDRIESIYREIISASRTAQAGEMVLIHGAPGSIAHEAAHLRFGTGPRFDWTPNDAEVFGRLADGSCDYAVVSLEGRSLELSVERLDLFLHSSAEVFAEVAVRSTLSVFAPPGTTPPSGTQVPLDAPVFGTPANLARASAFLSTRTEAPVEVAATLGDALRAAESRGGMVLAPPVVGVTFGWSEVAGGVQDESARKRRFFVLATRSAPPSGRDRTLLLLVLANRSGALHGVTEVLVESGLNLSWMEPKSSHLGSWDHLFLFEIDGHREDPAVARAVERLARRTEVMRVLGSYPHEFA
;
A
#
# COMPACT_ATOMS: atom_id res chain seq x y z
N MET A 1 69.92 -8.57 -12.06
CA MET A 1 69.95 -8.80 -10.60
C MET A 1 68.71 -9.63 -10.29
N THR A 2 68.79 -10.95 -10.02
CA THR A 2 69.36 -11.64 -8.84
C THR A 2 68.61 -11.30 -7.55
N LYS A 3 68.12 -12.26 -6.77
CA LYS A 3 68.11 -13.74 -6.89
C LYS A 3 67.01 -14.33 -5.96
N ASP A 4 66.51 -15.53 -6.30
CA ASP A 4 66.42 -16.78 -5.51
C ASP A 4 66.29 -16.73 -3.96
N GLU A 5 65.62 -17.65 -3.23
CA GLU A 5 64.71 -18.81 -3.47
C GLU A 5 64.39 -19.45 -2.07
N HIS A 6 63.68 -20.60 -1.99
CA HIS A 6 63.59 -21.54 -0.85
C HIS A 6 62.85 -21.07 0.45
N ASP A 7 62.17 -21.91 1.25
CA ASP A 7 61.55 -23.24 1.01
C ASP A 7 60.44 -23.56 2.06
N ARG A 8 59.86 -24.77 2.00
CA ARG A 8 58.88 -25.46 2.88
C ARG A 8 59.55 -26.71 3.55
N PRO A 9 58.85 -27.59 4.30
CA PRO A 9 57.70 -27.47 5.23
C PRO A 9 58.04 -28.10 6.62
N GLU A 10 57.25 -29.08 7.11
CA GLU A 10 57.43 -29.98 8.29
C GLU A 10 57.17 -29.37 9.70
N ALA A 11 56.61 -30.10 10.69
CA ALA A 11 55.81 -31.35 10.72
C ALA A 11 55.04 -31.48 12.06
N GLU A 12 54.05 -32.39 12.16
CA GLU A 12 53.39 -32.79 13.43
C GLU A 12 54.27 -33.77 14.24
N PRO A 13 53.97 -33.97 15.53
CA PRO A 13 53.58 -35.33 15.93
C PRO A 13 52.47 -35.43 17.00
N ASP A 14 51.60 -36.43 16.83
CA ASP A 14 50.85 -37.12 17.90
C ASP A 14 51.73 -38.24 18.51
N PRO A 15 51.61 -38.54 19.82
CA PRO A 15 51.11 -39.88 20.16
C PRO A 15 50.20 -39.97 21.40
N ALA A 16 49.22 -40.86 21.33
CA ALA A 16 48.25 -41.16 22.39
C ALA A 16 48.66 -42.27 23.39
N LYS A 17 47.74 -42.59 24.34
CA LYS A 17 47.69 -43.73 25.29
C LYS A 17 48.56 -43.62 26.55
N ASP A 18 48.17 -44.11 27.74
CA ASP A 18 46.90 -44.56 28.37
C ASP A 18 47.04 -44.16 29.90
N GLU A 19 46.26 -44.50 30.94
CA GLU A 19 45.29 -45.56 31.27
C GLU A 19 44.13 -45.11 32.20
N ALA A 20 42.98 -45.77 32.03
CA ALA A 20 42.05 -46.36 33.00
C ALA A 20 41.94 -45.86 34.49
N GLY A 21 40.72 -45.47 34.90
CA GLY A 21 40.36 -45.24 36.31
C GLY A 21 38.88 -44.88 36.58
N ARG A 22 38.02 -45.90 36.73
CA ARG A 22 36.64 -45.85 37.29
C ARG A 22 36.59 -46.65 38.61
N PRO A 23 35.52 -46.65 39.42
CA PRO A 23 34.20 -45.99 39.27
C PRO A 23 33.95 -44.96 40.42
N ASP A 24 32.74 -44.50 40.80
CA ASP A 24 31.34 -44.70 40.36
C ASP A 24 30.53 -43.40 40.66
N GLY A 25 29.20 -43.40 40.46
CA GLY A 25 28.31 -42.31 40.86
C GLY A 25 26.93 -42.29 40.18
N GLY A 26 26.20 -43.41 40.15
CA GLY A 26 24.82 -43.44 39.65
C GLY A 26 23.83 -42.72 40.59
N PRO A 27 22.83 -41.97 40.06
CA PRO A 27 21.76 -41.40 40.88
C PRO A 27 20.73 -42.46 41.28
N GLU A 28 20.26 -42.41 42.53
CA GLU A 28 19.14 -43.24 43.01
C GLU A 28 17.80 -42.80 42.36
N PRO A 29 16.83 -43.71 42.19
CA PRO A 29 15.52 -43.38 41.65
C PRO A 29 14.69 -42.59 42.67
N ALA A 30 14.31 -41.37 42.31
CA ALA A 30 13.28 -40.64 43.06
C ALA A 30 11.92 -41.36 42.91
N GLU A 31 11.18 -41.47 44.02
CA GLU A 31 9.96 -42.28 44.11
C GLU A 31 8.79 -41.71 43.30
N ASP A 32 7.94 -42.61 42.78
CA ASP A 32 6.72 -42.28 42.03
C ASP A 32 5.62 -41.75 42.97
N ALA A 33 5.63 -40.44 43.22
CA ALA A 33 4.60 -39.72 43.96
C ALA A 33 3.64 -39.02 43.00
N GLY A 34 2.61 -39.74 42.56
CA GLY A 34 1.64 -39.26 41.56
C GLY A 34 0.89 -37.97 41.97
N VAL A 35 0.73 -37.06 41.01
CA VAL A 35 -0.07 -35.82 41.13
C VAL A 35 -1.11 -35.76 40.01
N ASP A 36 -2.33 -35.32 40.34
CA ASP A 36 -3.54 -35.44 39.53
C ASP A 36 -3.45 -34.90 38.09
N GLY A 37 -3.30 -35.81 37.13
CA GLY A 37 -4.44 -36.32 36.34
C GLY A 37 -5.28 -35.33 35.51
N SER A 38 -4.90 -34.06 35.41
CA SER A 38 -5.77 -32.97 34.91
C SER A 38 -5.25 -32.23 33.68
N ASP A 39 -3.98 -32.41 33.31
CA ASP A 39 -3.35 -31.67 32.20
C ASP A 39 -3.19 -32.49 30.91
N SER A 40 -3.04 -33.81 31.01
CA SER A 40 -2.90 -34.71 29.85
C SER A 40 -4.09 -34.62 28.87
N GLY A 41 -5.31 -34.49 29.39
CA GLY A 41 -6.51 -34.29 28.57
C GLY A 41 -6.60 -32.93 27.87
N ARG A 42 -5.89 -31.90 28.37
CA ARG A 42 -5.81 -30.58 27.71
C ARG A 42 -4.80 -30.58 26.57
N GLY A 43 -3.66 -31.26 26.75
CA GLY A 43 -2.67 -31.46 25.69
C GLY A 43 -3.27 -32.20 24.48
N ASP A 44 -4.00 -33.28 24.74
CA ASP A 44 -4.73 -34.06 23.71
C ASP A 44 -5.81 -33.21 22.99
N ALA A 45 -6.66 -32.50 23.74
CA ALA A 45 -7.68 -31.62 23.15
C ALA A 45 -7.07 -30.50 22.27
N LEU A 46 -5.99 -29.87 22.70
CA LEU A 46 -5.28 -28.86 21.91
C LEU A 46 -4.58 -29.46 20.68
N GLY A 47 -4.02 -30.68 20.80
CA GLY A 47 -3.42 -31.42 19.69
C GLY A 47 -4.43 -31.74 18.58
N ARG A 48 -5.64 -32.19 18.95
CA ARG A 48 -6.73 -32.46 18.01
C ARG A 48 -7.16 -31.20 17.27
N LEU A 49 -7.43 -30.11 17.99
CA LEU A 49 -7.82 -28.83 17.38
C LEU A 49 -6.76 -28.26 16.43
N ARG A 50 -5.47 -28.52 16.68
CA ARG A 50 -4.40 -28.20 15.73
C ARG A 50 -4.45 -29.09 14.50
N SER A 51 -4.61 -30.41 14.67
CA SER A 51 -4.77 -31.35 13.54
C SER A 51 -6.01 -31.07 12.68
N ASP A 52 -7.08 -30.54 13.25
CA ASP A 52 -8.27 -30.10 12.51
C ASP A 52 -7.94 -28.86 11.65
N ILE A 53 -7.16 -27.90 12.19
CA ILE A 53 -6.64 -26.74 11.45
C ILE A 53 -5.67 -27.20 10.34
N ASP A 54 -4.73 -28.09 10.63
CA ASP A 54 -3.82 -28.69 9.63
C ASP A 54 -4.57 -29.43 8.51
N GLY A 55 -5.80 -29.90 8.79
CA GLY A 55 -6.73 -30.44 7.81
C GLY A 55 -7.33 -29.37 6.89
N ILE A 56 -7.81 -28.28 7.49
CA ILE A 56 -8.41 -27.13 6.78
C ILE A 56 -7.35 -26.38 5.96
N ASP A 57 -6.16 -26.13 6.50
CA ASP A 57 -5.11 -25.37 5.82
C ASP A 57 -4.63 -26.08 4.54
N ARG A 58 -4.59 -27.42 4.54
CA ARG A 58 -4.36 -28.21 3.32
C ARG A 58 -5.44 -27.99 2.27
N GLN A 59 -6.71 -28.03 2.67
CA GLN A 59 -7.84 -27.73 1.77
C GLN A 59 -7.78 -26.29 1.24
N LEU A 60 -7.35 -25.32 2.06
CA LEU A 60 -7.14 -23.95 1.62
C LEU A 60 -6.01 -23.86 0.57
N VAL A 61 -4.88 -24.54 0.77
CA VAL A 61 -3.79 -24.60 -0.22
C VAL A 61 -4.24 -25.24 -1.53
N ASP A 62 -5.01 -26.32 -1.48
CA ASP A 62 -5.56 -27.00 -2.66
C ASP A 62 -6.52 -26.08 -3.43
N LEU A 63 -7.47 -25.43 -2.74
CA LEU A 63 -8.44 -24.50 -3.33
C LEU A 63 -7.78 -23.22 -3.88
N LEU A 64 -6.75 -22.70 -3.21
CA LEU A 64 -5.96 -21.58 -3.71
C LEU A 64 -5.18 -21.96 -4.97
N SER A 65 -4.64 -23.18 -5.02
CA SER A 65 -3.93 -23.72 -6.18
C SER A 65 -4.85 -23.92 -7.38
N GLU A 66 -6.04 -24.51 -7.19
CA GLU A 66 -7.06 -24.63 -8.24
C GLU A 66 -7.47 -23.24 -8.77
N ARG A 67 -7.77 -22.30 -7.86
CA ARG A 67 -8.13 -20.93 -8.22
C ARG A 67 -7.01 -20.20 -8.98
N LEU A 68 -5.75 -20.47 -8.65
CA LEU A 68 -4.59 -19.92 -9.36
C LEU A 68 -4.46 -20.48 -10.77
N GLN A 69 -4.64 -21.80 -10.98
CA GLN A 69 -4.63 -22.40 -12.32
C GLN A 69 -5.75 -21.83 -13.20
N ILE A 70 -6.96 -21.66 -12.67
CA ILE A 70 -8.07 -21.00 -13.36
C ILE A 70 -7.71 -19.54 -13.71
N ALA A 71 -7.04 -18.80 -12.81
CA ALA A 71 -6.58 -17.45 -13.08
C ALA A 71 -5.50 -17.40 -14.18
N LEU A 72 -4.59 -18.38 -14.25
CA LEU A 72 -3.59 -18.49 -15.32
C LEU A 72 -4.22 -18.79 -16.69
N GLU A 73 -5.24 -19.65 -16.77
CA GLU A 73 -5.98 -19.86 -18.02
C GLU A 73 -6.79 -18.62 -18.45
N ILE A 74 -7.37 -17.87 -17.49
CA ILE A 74 -7.96 -16.56 -17.76
C ILE A 74 -6.89 -15.59 -18.29
N GLY A 75 -5.68 -15.59 -17.74
CA GLY A 75 -4.55 -14.80 -18.25
C GLY A 75 -4.19 -15.15 -19.69
N LYS A 76 -4.07 -16.44 -20.01
CA LYS A 76 -3.82 -16.93 -21.39
C LYS A 76 -4.94 -16.52 -22.36
N ALA A 77 -6.20 -16.52 -21.91
CA ALA A 77 -7.33 -16.01 -22.69
C ALA A 77 -7.27 -14.48 -22.88
N LYS A 78 -6.93 -13.72 -21.83
CA LYS A 78 -6.76 -12.26 -21.87
C LYS A 78 -5.68 -11.85 -22.88
N VAL A 79 -4.51 -12.50 -22.88
CA VAL A 79 -3.43 -12.24 -23.86
C VAL A 79 -3.91 -12.44 -25.29
N ARG A 80 -4.61 -13.55 -25.58
CA ARG A 80 -5.16 -13.82 -26.92
C ARG A 80 -6.21 -12.81 -27.38
N ALA A 81 -6.89 -12.14 -26.44
CA ALA A 81 -7.90 -11.12 -26.69
C ALA A 81 -7.38 -9.67 -26.60
N GLY A 82 -6.08 -9.47 -26.31
CA GLY A 82 -5.51 -8.13 -26.08
C GLY A 82 -6.05 -7.42 -24.83
N HIS A 83 -6.51 -8.17 -23.82
CA HIS A 83 -7.14 -7.62 -22.62
C HIS A 83 -6.17 -7.46 -21.44
N SER A 84 -6.38 -6.40 -20.65
CA SER A 84 -5.63 -6.08 -19.42
C SER A 84 -5.76 -7.16 -18.35
N PHE A 85 -4.65 -7.52 -17.68
CA PHE A 85 -4.66 -8.44 -16.54
C PHE A 85 -5.39 -7.85 -15.32
N PHE A 86 -5.08 -6.62 -14.94
CA PHE A 86 -5.85 -5.83 -13.98
C PHE A 86 -7.22 -5.46 -14.56
N ASP A 87 -8.28 -5.65 -13.77
CA ASP A 87 -9.65 -5.27 -14.09
C ASP A 87 -10.33 -4.81 -12.78
N PRO A 88 -10.41 -3.49 -12.51
CA PRO A 88 -10.82 -2.97 -11.21
C PRO A 88 -12.31 -3.23 -10.96
N VAL A 89 -13.11 -3.33 -12.03
CA VAL A 89 -14.54 -3.66 -11.98
C VAL A 89 -14.72 -5.13 -11.60
N ARG A 90 -13.95 -6.03 -12.21
CA ARG A 90 -13.99 -7.46 -11.90
C ARG A 90 -13.50 -7.74 -10.49
N GLU A 91 -12.44 -7.06 -10.03
CA GLU A 91 -11.92 -7.15 -8.67
C GLU A 91 -12.95 -6.68 -7.65
N ARG A 92 -13.53 -5.48 -7.81
CA ARG A 92 -14.60 -4.99 -6.93
C ARG A 92 -15.75 -5.99 -6.82
N ARG A 93 -16.20 -6.56 -7.95
CA ARG A 93 -17.21 -7.64 -8.00
C ARG A 93 -16.78 -8.95 -7.32
N VAL A 94 -15.48 -9.24 -7.15
CA VAL A 94 -15.01 -10.33 -6.26
C VAL A 94 -15.15 -9.91 -4.80
N LEU A 95 -14.62 -8.75 -4.42
CA LEU A 95 -14.60 -8.29 -3.03
C LEU A 95 -16.02 -8.16 -2.45
N ASP A 96 -16.95 -7.54 -3.17
CA ASP A 96 -18.34 -7.41 -2.71
C ASP A 96 -19.05 -8.77 -2.59
N LYS A 97 -18.82 -9.71 -3.52
CA LYS A 97 -19.32 -11.09 -3.43
C LYS A 97 -18.78 -11.79 -2.18
N VAL A 98 -17.51 -11.61 -1.87
CA VAL A 98 -16.82 -12.24 -0.74
C VAL A 98 -17.30 -11.66 0.60
N ARG A 99 -17.45 -10.33 0.70
CA ARG A 99 -18.07 -9.67 1.86
C ARG A 99 -19.48 -10.22 2.13
N GLY A 100 -20.29 -10.36 1.07
CA GLY A 100 -21.63 -10.96 1.14
C GLY A 100 -21.64 -12.43 1.56
N LEU A 101 -20.65 -13.23 1.11
CA LEU A 101 -20.50 -14.63 1.51
C LEU A 101 -20.04 -14.82 2.95
N ALA A 102 -19.22 -13.91 3.49
CA ALA A 102 -18.79 -13.97 4.89
C ALA A 102 -19.96 -13.74 5.86
N GLY A 103 -20.75 -12.68 5.64
CA GLY A 103 -21.90 -12.35 6.49
C GLY A 103 -21.49 -12.16 7.96
N HIS A 104 -22.05 -12.97 8.86
CA HIS A 104 -21.69 -13.00 10.28
C HIS A 104 -20.60 -14.04 10.63
N ARG A 105 -20.14 -14.86 9.66
CA ARG A 105 -19.23 -15.99 9.90
C ARG A 105 -17.76 -15.56 9.96
N TYR A 106 -17.42 -14.41 9.39
CA TYR A 106 -16.08 -13.84 9.39
C TYR A 106 -16.18 -12.31 9.25
N PRO A 107 -15.33 -11.49 9.89
CA PRO A 107 -15.41 -10.03 9.77
C PRO A 107 -15.25 -9.57 8.30
N PRO A 108 -16.21 -8.83 7.71
CA PRO A 108 -16.21 -8.49 6.29
C PRO A 108 -14.93 -7.78 5.80
N ASP A 109 -14.37 -6.89 6.61
CA ASP A 109 -13.15 -6.15 6.25
C ASP A 109 -11.90 -7.05 6.29
N ARG A 110 -11.87 -8.07 7.16
CA ARG A 110 -10.74 -9.02 7.26
C ARG A 110 -10.72 -10.01 6.10
N ILE A 111 -11.88 -10.53 5.68
CA ILE A 111 -11.94 -11.41 4.50
C ILE A 111 -11.62 -10.63 3.21
N GLU A 112 -11.93 -9.33 3.16
CA GLU A 112 -11.57 -8.49 2.03
C GLU A 112 -10.04 -8.33 1.92
N SER A 113 -9.32 -8.06 3.03
CA SER A 113 -7.85 -8.03 3.04
C SER A 113 -7.24 -9.34 2.52
N ILE A 114 -7.74 -10.49 2.99
CA ILE A 114 -7.28 -11.81 2.53
C ILE A 114 -7.50 -11.97 1.02
N TYR A 115 -8.68 -11.57 0.51
CA TYR A 115 -8.96 -11.68 -0.92
C TYR A 115 -8.22 -10.66 -1.79
N ARG A 116 -7.77 -9.51 -1.25
CA ARG A 116 -6.88 -8.58 -1.96
C ARG A 116 -5.52 -9.24 -2.24
N GLU A 117 -4.89 -9.92 -1.26
CA GLU A 117 -3.65 -10.67 -1.51
C GLU A 117 -3.85 -11.87 -2.44
N ILE A 118 -4.97 -12.61 -2.31
CA ILE A 118 -5.28 -13.72 -3.23
C ILE A 118 -5.45 -13.20 -4.68
N ILE A 119 -6.03 -12.01 -4.88
CA ILE A 119 -6.13 -11.35 -6.18
C ILE A 119 -4.75 -10.89 -6.67
N SER A 120 -3.95 -10.26 -5.80
CA SER A 120 -2.57 -9.81 -6.07
C SER A 120 -1.70 -10.95 -6.59
N ALA A 121 -1.57 -12.03 -5.83
CA ALA A 121 -0.79 -13.22 -6.22
C ALA A 121 -1.28 -13.84 -7.55
N SER A 122 -2.59 -13.78 -7.81
CA SER A 122 -3.16 -14.24 -9.09
C SER A 122 -2.76 -13.36 -10.26
N ARG A 123 -2.61 -12.05 -10.07
CA ARG A 123 -2.20 -11.10 -11.10
C ARG A 123 -0.71 -11.18 -11.37
N THR A 124 0.12 -11.14 -10.33
CA THR A 124 1.58 -11.33 -10.43
C THR A 124 1.97 -12.61 -11.18
N ALA A 125 1.20 -13.68 -11.00
CA ALA A 125 1.41 -14.95 -11.72
C ALA A 125 0.97 -14.92 -13.20
N GLN A 126 0.03 -14.06 -13.58
CA GLN A 126 -0.38 -13.86 -14.98
C GLN A 126 0.56 -12.91 -15.73
N ALA A 127 1.00 -11.84 -15.06
CA ALA A 127 2.02 -10.90 -15.52
C ALA A 127 2.74 -10.28 -14.33
N GLY A 128 4.06 -10.12 -14.44
CA GLY A 128 4.87 -9.44 -13.42
C GLY A 128 4.66 -7.93 -13.47
N GLU A 129 3.54 -7.45 -12.95
CA GLU A 129 3.14 -6.04 -12.98
C GLU A 129 4.17 -5.13 -12.26
N MET A 130 4.39 -3.95 -12.84
CA MET A 130 5.31 -2.92 -12.38
C MET A 130 4.54 -1.66 -11.95
N VAL A 131 4.45 -1.43 -10.64
CA VAL A 131 3.77 -0.27 -10.04
C VAL A 131 4.81 0.77 -9.60
N LEU A 132 4.77 1.94 -10.21
CA LEU A 132 5.55 3.11 -9.79
C LEU A 132 4.79 3.90 -8.72
N ILE A 133 5.49 4.45 -7.73
CA ILE A 133 4.88 5.19 -6.62
C ILE A 133 5.46 6.60 -6.58
N HIS A 134 4.60 7.61 -6.68
CA HIS A 134 5.01 9.00 -6.49
C HIS A 134 5.25 9.26 -4.99
N GLY A 135 6.51 9.20 -4.56
CA GLY A 135 6.92 9.33 -3.18
C GLY A 135 8.20 8.54 -2.88
N ALA A 136 8.20 7.82 -1.75
CA ALA A 136 9.34 7.06 -1.26
C ALA A 136 8.90 5.73 -0.60
N PRO A 137 9.81 4.75 -0.44
CA PRO A 137 9.58 3.57 0.39
C PRO A 137 9.04 3.93 1.78
N GLY A 138 8.06 3.17 2.26
CA GLY A 138 7.42 3.41 3.57
C GLY A 138 6.43 4.59 3.63
N SER A 139 6.27 5.38 2.56
CA SER A 139 5.33 6.51 2.53
C SER A 139 3.86 6.05 2.47
N ILE A 140 2.93 6.95 2.78
CA ILE A 140 1.49 6.69 2.66
C ILE A 140 1.04 6.40 1.20
N ALA A 141 1.81 6.83 0.20
CA ALA A 141 1.59 6.41 -1.20
C ALA A 141 1.99 4.94 -1.44
N HIS A 142 2.98 4.42 -0.70
CA HIS A 142 3.31 2.99 -0.68
C HIS A 142 2.19 2.18 0.01
N GLU A 143 1.60 2.72 1.08
CA GLU A 143 0.43 2.12 1.74
C GLU A 143 -0.79 2.05 0.79
N ALA A 144 -1.03 3.11 0.01
CA ALA A 144 -2.04 3.10 -1.06
C ALA A 144 -1.75 2.03 -2.13
N ALA A 145 -0.48 1.89 -2.53
CA ALA A 145 -0.07 0.88 -3.50
C ALA A 145 -0.32 -0.54 -2.96
N HIS A 146 0.14 -0.88 -1.76
CA HIS A 146 -0.12 -2.17 -1.12
C HIS A 146 -1.64 -2.42 -0.95
N LEU A 147 -2.42 -1.45 -0.48
CA LEU A 147 -3.87 -1.62 -0.30
C LEU A 147 -4.62 -1.88 -1.62
N ARG A 148 -4.07 -1.44 -2.77
CA ARG A 148 -4.68 -1.66 -4.09
C ARG A 148 -4.16 -2.88 -4.82
N PHE A 149 -2.86 -3.14 -4.71
CA PHE A 149 -2.13 -4.09 -5.53
C PHE A 149 -1.64 -5.32 -4.76
N GLY A 150 -1.82 -5.35 -3.45
CA GLY A 150 -1.23 -6.33 -2.53
C GLY A 150 0.29 -6.24 -2.49
N THR A 151 0.95 -7.26 -1.94
CA THR A 151 2.41 -7.31 -1.83
C THR A 151 3.11 -8.00 -3.01
N GLY A 152 2.35 -8.52 -3.99
CA GLY A 152 2.87 -9.35 -5.09
C GLY A 152 3.59 -8.62 -6.25
N PRO A 153 3.14 -7.44 -6.72
CA PRO A 153 3.79 -6.74 -7.84
C PRO A 153 5.18 -6.21 -7.52
N ARG A 154 5.91 -5.80 -8.56
CA ARG A 154 7.14 -5.02 -8.39
C ARG A 154 6.76 -3.59 -8.06
N PHE A 155 7.40 -3.03 -7.04
CA PHE A 155 7.26 -1.63 -6.65
C PHE A 155 8.56 -0.87 -6.90
N ASP A 156 8.42 0.37 -7.33
CA ASP A 156 9.51 1.32 -7.57
C ASP A 156 9.01 2.73 -7.19
N TRP A 157 9.91 3.67 -6.90
CA TRP A 157 9.56 4.94 -6.26
C TRP A 157 10.29 6.12 -6.89
N THR A 158 9.56 7.21 -7.17
CA THR A 158 10.15 8.48 -7.60
C THR A 158 9.45 9.67 -6.94
N PRO A 159 10.17 10.72 -6.51
CA PRO A 159 9.58 11.99 -6.11
C PRO A 159 9.32 12.94 -7.29
N ASN A 160 9.54 12.50 -8.53
CA ASN A 160 9.51 13.35 -9.72
C ASN A 160 8.29 13.06 -10.61
N ASP A 161 7.41 14.05 -10.74
CA ASP A 161 6.23 13.99 -11.62
C ASP A 161 6.58 13.67 -13.07
N ALA A 162 7.61 14.29 -13.65
CA ALA A 162 7.96 14.06 -15.05
C ALA A 162 8.39 12.61 -15.31
N GLU A 163 9.01 11.95 -14.33
CA GLU A 163 9.34 10.52 -14.41
C GLU A 163 8.09 9.65 -14.35
N VAL A 164 7.10 9.99 -13.51
CA VAL A 164 5.82 9.25 -13.42
C VAL A 164 5.11 9.17 -14.78
N PHE A 165 4.97 10.30 -15.48
CA PHE A 165 4.31 10.31 -16.79
C PHE A 165 5.20 9.73 -17.89
N GLY A 166 6.52 9.93 -17.83
CA GLY A 166 7.47 9.33 -18.77
C GLY A 166 7.44 7.81 -18.74
N ARG A 167 7.51 7.21 -17.55
CA ARG A 167 7.56 5.75 -17.37
C ARG A 167 6.24 5.03 -17.67
N LEU A 168 5.11 5.73 -17.50
CA LEU A 168 3.82 5.28 -18.02
C LEU A 168 3.80 5.31 -19.55
N ALA A 169 4.34 6.36 -20.17
CA ALA A 169 4.30 6.56 -21.62
C ALA A 169 5.27 5.63 -22.39
N ASP A 170 6.41 5.28 -21.81
CA ASP A 170 7.37 4.32 -22.40
C ASP A 170 7.09 2.85 -22.04
N GLY A 171 6.21 2.60 -21.07
CA GLY A 171 5.81 1.25 -20.63
C GLY A 171 6.77 0.61 -19.61
N SER A 172 7.70 1.37 -19.03
CA SER A 172 8.56 0.91 -17.92
C SER A 172 7.87 0.89 -16.54
N CYS A 173 6.59 1.28 -16.48
CA CYS A 173 5.63 0.81 -15.48
C CYS A 173 4.23 0.62 -16.09
N ASP A 174 3.46 -0.35 -15.57
CA ASP A 174 2.06 -0.58 -15.95
C ASP A 174 1.13 0.48 -15.35
N TYR A 175 1.46 0.91 -14.12
CA TYR A 175 0.66 1.81 -13.30
C TYR A 175 1.55 2.78 -12.52
N ALA A 176 0.98 3.94 -12.17
CA ALA A 176 1.55 4.81 -11.14
C ALA A 176 0.54 5.12 -10.03
N VAL A 177 0.98 5.16 -8.78
CA VAL A 177 0.17 5.59 -7.62
C VAL A 177 0.57 7.01 -7.22
N VAL A 178 -0.37 7.94 -7.34
CA VAL A 178 -0.16 9.37 -7.07
C VAL A 178 -1.13 9.90 -6.02
N SER A 179 -0.69 10.89 -5.22
CA SER A 179 -1.61 11.77 -4.50
C SER A 179 -2.20 12.77 -5.49
N LEU A 180 -3.52 13.02 -5.45
CA LEU A 180 -4.09 14.24 -6.03
C LEU A 180 -4.76 15.11 -4.93
N GLU A 181 -4.56 14.79 -3.65
CA GLU A 181 -5.16 15.50 -2.51
C GLU A 181 -4.09 16.07 -1.57
N GLY A 182 -3.97 17.40 -1.48
CA GLY A 182 -3.15 18.03 -0.44
C GLY A 182 -3.34 19.54 -0.37
N ARG A 183 -2.89 20.14 0.74
CA ARG A 183 -3.07 21.58 1.01
C ARG A 183 -2.08 22.39 0.16
N SER A 184 -2.57 22.93 -0.95
CA SER A 184 -1.95 23.97 -1.80
C SER A 184 -0.65 23.63 -2.55
N LEU A 185 -0.04 22.46 -2.38
CA LEU A 185 1.22 22.09 -3.08
C LEU A 185 1.32 20.65 -3.61
N GLU A 186 0.42 19.73 -3.23
CA GLU A 186 0.50 18.34 -3.71
C GLU A 186 -0.10 18.10 -5.10
N LEU A 187 -0.86 19.06 -5.63
CA LEU A 187 -1.27 19.12 -7.02
C LEU A 187 -0.62 20.37 -7.63
N SER A 188 0.64 20.20 -8.03
CA SER A 188 1.40 21.16 -8.80
C SER A 188 0.68 21.46 -10.12
N VAL A 189 0.78 22.69 -10.62
CA VAL A 189 0.24 23.03 -11.95
C VAL A 189 1.05 22.30 -13.02
N GLU A 190 2.32 22.03 -12.71
CA GLU A 190 3.26 21.16 -13.40
C GLU A 190 2.73 19.72 -13.55
N ARG A 191 2.16 19.08 -12.51
CA ARG A 191 1.49 17.77 -12.65
C ARG A 191 0.27 17.84 -13.56
N LEU A 192 -0.48 18.94 -13.51
CA LEU A 192 -1.67 19.13 -14.35
C LEU A 192 -1.33 19.40 -15.81
N ASP A 193 -0.21 20.07 -16.10
CA ASP A 193 0.34 20.20 -17.44
C ASP A 193 0.86 18.87 -18.00
N LEU A 194 1.55 18.07 -17.16
CA LEU A 194 1.93 16.70 -17.52
C LEU A 194 0.72 15.79 -17.77
N PHE A 195 -0.40 16.00 -17.07
CA PHE A 195 -1.68 15.39 -17.43
C PHE A 195 -2.20 15.86 -18.80
N LEU A 196 -2.12 17.17 -19.11
CA LEU A 196 -2.57 17.69 -20.42
C LEU A 196 -1.77 17.09 -21.58
N HIS A 197 -0.46 16.88 -21.42
CA HIS A 197 0.47 16.49 -22.48
C HIS A 197 0.79 14.98 -22.58
N SER A 198 0.29 14.14 -21.68
CA SER A 198 0.54 12.68 -21.68
C SER A 198 -0.66 11.85 -22.17
N SER A 199 -0.47 10.54 -22.32
CA SER A 199 -1.55 9.55 -22.53
C SER A 199 -2.08 8.94 -21.22
N ALA A 200 -1.64 9.44 -20.06
CA ALA A 200 -2.05 8.91 -18.76
C ALA A 200 -3.50 9.30 -18.42
N GLU A 201 -4.23 8.36 -17.86
CA GLU A 201 -5.56 8.56 -17.29
C GLU A 201 -5.67 7.96 -15.88
N VAL A 202 -6.53 8.56 -15.05
CA VAL A 202 -6.97 7.96 -13.78
C VAL A 202 -7.83 6.73 -14.08
N PHE A 203 -7.29 5.56 -13.73
CA PHE A 203 -7.86 4.23 -13.95
C PHE A 203 -8.53 3.66 -12.70
N ALA A 204 -8.12 4.11 -11.51
CA ALA A 204 -8.78 3.81 -10.24
C ALA A 204 -8.45 4.86 -9.16
N GLU A 205 -9.24 4.88 -8.10
CA GLU A 205 -8.88 5.51 -6.82
C GLU A 205 -8.56 4.47 -5.73
N VAL A 206 -7.95 4.94 -4.64
CA VAL A 206 -7.62 4.17 -3.44
C VAL A 206 -7.80 5.06 -2.21
N ALA A 207 -8.51 4.58 -1.19
CA ALA A 207 -8.77 5.33 0.04
C ALA A 207 -7.92 4.82 1.22
N VAL A 208 -6.89 5.56 1.62
CA VAL A 208 -6.03 5.21 2.77
C VAL A 208 -6.48 5.98 4.00
N ARG A 209 -6.62 5.31 5.16
CA ARG A 209 -6.74 6.00 6.45
C ARG A 209 -5.35 6.47 6.85
N SER A 210 -5.14 7.78 6.98
CA SER A 210 -3.83 8.34 7.33
C SER A 210 -3.52 8.13 8.82
N THR A 211 -3.20 6.90 9.21
CA THR A 211 -2.72 6.52 10.53
C THR A 211 -1.21 6.69 10.67
N LEU A 212 -0.73 6.75 11.92
CA LEU A 212 0.68 6.60 12.25
C LEU A 212 0.83 5.53 13.34
N SER A 213 1.96 4.85 13.34
CA SER A 213 2.35 3.87 14.35
C SER A 213 3.79 4.11 14.78
N VAL A 214 4.12 3.74 16.03
CA VAL A 214 5.50 3.64 16.51
C VAL A 214 6.01 2.22 16.26
N PHE A 215 7.20 2.12 15.65
CA PHE A 215 7.85 0.87 15.27
C PHE A 215 9.24 0.74 15.91
N ALA A 216 9.59 -0.47 16.35
CA ALA A 216 10.94 -0.83 16.76
C ALA A 216 11.69 -1.57 15.61
N PRO A 217 13.04 -1.56 15.60
CA PRO A 217 13.83 -2.14 14.51
C PRO A 217 13.60 -3.64 14.28
N PRO A 218 13.94 -4.18 13.09
CA PRO A 218 13.74 -5.60 12.78
C PRO A 218 14.45 -6.53 13.76
N GLY A 219 13.86 -7.70 14.01
CA GLY A 219 14.39 -8.66 14.98
C GLY A 219 14.14 -8.32 16.45
N THR A 220 13.59 -7.14 16.77
CA THR A 220 13.13 -6.81 18.12
C THR A 220 11.74 -7.37 18.42
N THR A 221 11.51 -7.79 19.66
CA THR A 221 10.20 -8.21 20.20
C THR A 221 9.74 -7.21 21.28
N PRO A 222 9.32 -5.99 20.88
CA PRO A 222 8.88 -4.98 21.84
C PRO A 222 7.55 -5.39 22.50
N PRO A 223 7.26 -4.91 23.72
CA PRO A 223 5.89 -4.88 24.22
C PRO A 223 5.01 -4.03 23.28
N SER A 224 3.78 -4.48 23.02
CA SER A 224 2.89 -3.85 22.05
C SER A 224 1.58 -3.36 22.68
N GLY A 225 1.20 -2.12 22.37
CA GLY A 225 -0.05 -1.47 22.79
C GLY A 225 0.11 0.03 23.03
N THR A 226 -0.95 0.82 22.83
CA THR A 226 -0.93 2.29 22.97
C THR A 226 -0.72 2.81 24.40
N GLN A 227 -0.63 1.92 25.38
CA GLN A 227 -0.29 2.26 26.77
C GLN A 227 1.18 1.96 27.13
N VAL A 228 1.93 1.30 26.26
CA VAL A 228 3.34 0.97 26.45
C VAL A 228 4.17 2.27 26.53
N PRO A 229 5.00 2.46 27.57
CA PRO A 229 6.00 3.53 27.60
C PRO A 229 7.05 3.30 26.52
N LEU A 230 7.46 4.36 25.82
CA LEU A 230 8.56 4.30 24.85
C LEU A 230 9.84 4.70 25.58
N ASP A 231 10.72 3.73 25.81
CA ASP A 231 11.96 3.82 26.58
C ASP A 231 13.19 4.18 25.73
N ALA A 232 13.05 4.14 24.40
CA ALA A 232 14.09 4.47 23.42
C ALA A 232 13.76 5.74 22.61
N PRO A 233 14.77 6.45 22.05
CA PRO A 233 14.54 7.67 21.26
C PRO A 233 13.61 7.44 20.06
N VAL A 234 12.70 8.38 19.79
CA VAL A 234 11.70 8.26 18.72
C VAL A 234 12.03 9.19 17.55
N PHE A 235 12.35 8.61 16.40
CA PHE A 235 12.69 9.32 15.18
C PHE A 235 11.46 9.52 14.28
N GLY A 236 11.36 10.68 13.61
CA GLY A 236 10.28 10.92 12.66
C GLY A 236 10.48 12.15 11.78
N THR A 237 9.70 12.24 10.71
CA THR A 237 9.65 13.46 9.88
C THR A 237 8.90 14.57 10.61
N PRO A 238 9.14 15.87 10.30
CA PRO A 238 8.39 16.98 10.90
C PRO A 238 6.87 16.80 10.79
N ALA A 239 6.40 16.30 9.65
CA ALA A 239 4.98 16.07 9.36
C ALA A 239 4.37 14.87 10.14
N ASN A 240 5.17 13.86 10.51
CA ASN A 240 4.70 12.77 11.36
C ASN A 240 4.70 13.19 12.83
N LEU A 241 5.81 13.77 13.32
CA LEU A 241 5.98 14.17 14.72
C LEU A 241 4.93 15.23 15.14
N ALA A 242 4.67 16.22 14.29
CA ALA A 242 3.64 17.23 14.54
C ALA A 242 2.19 16.68 14.55
N ARG A 243 1.99 15.42 14.15
CA ARG A 243 0.68 14.72 14.15
C ARG A 243 0.51 13.73 15.29
N ALA A 244 1.53 13.48 16.11
CA ALA A 244 1.49 12.58 17.26
C ALA A 244 2.16 13.22 18.50
N SER A 245 2.11 14.55 18.59
CA SER A 245 2.81 15.33 19.60
C SER A 245 2.18 15.16 20.99
N ALA A 246 0.85 15.06 21.06
CA ALA A 246 0.15 14.78 22.31
C ALA A 246 0.32 13.32 22.76
N PHE A 247 0.40 12.38 21.80
CA PHE A 247 0.80 11.01 22.12
C PHE A 247 2.23 10.93 22.65
N LEU A 248 3.23 11.42 21.92
CA LEU A 248 4.64 11.29 22.31
C LEU A 248 4.93 11.95 23.66
N SER A 249 4.45 13.17 23.89
CA SER A 249 4.61 13.90 25.17
C SER A 249 3.92 13.25 26.38
N THR A 250 3.07 12.23 26.18
CA THR A 250 2.47 11.44 27.26
C THR A 250 2.99 10.00 27.34
N ARG A 251 3.94 9.62 26.48
CA ARG A 251 4.43 8.23 26.34
C ARG A 251 5.94 8.06 26.35
N THR A 252 6.72 9.13 26.25
CA THR A 252 8.18 9.05 26.36
C THR A 252 8.78 10.25 27.08
N GLU A 253 9.80 9.98 27.88
CA GLU A 253 10.77 10.97 28.35
C GLU A 253 12.08 10.91 27.54
N ALA A 254 12.19 9.95 26.60
CA ALA A 254 13.35 9.81 25.72
C ALA A 254 13.32 10.87 24.59
N PRO A 255 14.47 11.15 23.94
CA PRO A 255 14.55 12.15 22.88
C PRO A 255 13.61 11.85 21.71
N VAL A 256 12.80 12.84 21.33
CA VAL A 256 12.05 12.85 20.08
C VAL A 256 12.86 13.62 19.04
N GLU A 257 13.29 12.94 17.98
CA GLU A 257 14.29 13.45 17.05
C GLU A 257 13.76 13.60 15.62
N VAL A 258 13.97 14.80 15.06
CA VAL A 258 13.49 15.21 13.74
C VAL A 258 14.48 14.75 12.67
N ALA A 259 14.02 13.89 11.76
CA ALA A 259 14.75 13.45 10.58
C ALA A 259 14.18 14.11 9.31
N ALA A 260 15.04 14.45 8.34
CA ALA A 260 14.61 15.13 7.11
C ALA A 260 13.67 14.26 6.25
N THR A 261 13.98 12.97 6.11
CA THR A 261 13.14 11.99 5.40
C THR A 261 12.79 10.79 6.29
N LEU A 262 11.79 10.00 5.87
CA LEU A 262 11.48 8.73 6.53
C LEU A 262 12.65 7.73 6.44
N GLY A 263 13.42 7.75 5.35
CA GLY A 263 14.62 6.92 5.20
C GLY A 263 15.73 7.31 6.17
N ASP A 264 15.86 8.59 6.51
CA ASP A 264 16.77 9.06 7.56
C ASP A 264 16.28 8.65 8.95
N ALA A 265 14.96 8.72 9.20
CA ALA A 265 14.36 8.31 10.46
C ALA A 265 14.59 6.81 10.73
N LEU A 266 14.37 5.96 9.72
CA LEU A 266 14.62 4.51 9.77
C LEU A 266 16.10 4.22 10.07
N ARG A 267 17.04 4.81 9.30
CA ARG A 267 18.49 4.65 9.52
C ARG A 267 18.94 5.13 10.90
N ALA A 268 18.41 6.25 11.39
CA ALA A 268 18.77 6.80 12.68
C ALA A 268 18.27 5.92 13.83
N ALA A 269 17.02 5.43 13.76
CA ALA A 269 16.45 4.50 14.72
C ALA A 269 17.23 3.16 14.74
N GLU A 270 17.52 2.57 13.58
CA GLU A 270 18.27 1.32 13.46
C GLU A 270 19.71 1.43 13.99
N SER A 271 20.46 2.47 13.58
CA SER A 271 21.86 2.64 13.97
C SER A 271 22.09 3.13 15.40
N ARG A 272 21.07 3.67 16.07
CA ARG A 272 21.17 4.26 17.42
C ARG A 272 20.31 3.56 18.48
N GLY A 273 19.63 2.46 18.14
CA GLY A 273 18.78 1.73 19.07
C GLY A 273 17.52 2.50 19.48
N GLY A 274 16.87 3.14 18.52
CA GLY A 274 15.63 3.91 18.70
C GLY A 274 14.42 3.31 17.97
N MET A 275 13.27 3.98 18.11
CA MET A 275 12.01 3.67 17.43
C MET A 275 11.73 4.69 16.31
N VAL A 276 10.82 4.37 15.38
CA VAL A 276 10.41 5.28 14.30
C VAL A 276 8.88 5.51 14.30
N LEU A 277 8.46 6.76 14.08
CA LEU A 277 7.05 7.14 13.89
C LEU A 277 6.72 7.20 12.39
N ALA A 278 5.94 6.24 11.90
CA ALA A 278 5.71 6.04 10.46
C ALA A 278 4.30 5.53 10.12
N PRO A 279 3.89 5.56 8.82
CA PRO A 279 2.67 4.87 8.37
C PRO A 279 2.79 3.35 8.53
N PRO A 280 1.67 2.61 8.76
CA PRO A 280 1.69 1.17 9.03
C PRO A 280 2.45 0.30 8.01
N VAL A 281 2.53 0.73 6.75
CA VAL A 281 3.23 0.02 5.67
C VAL A 281 4.73 -0.21 5.96
N VAL A 282 5.35 0.55 6.88
CA VAL A 282 6.75 0.35 7.30
C VAL A 282 6.98 -1.04 7.88
N GLY A 283 6.07 -1.56 8.71
CA GLY A 283 6.22 -2.90 9.29
C GLY A 283 6.27 -4.00 8.22
N VAL A 284 5.39 -3.92 7.22
CA VAL A 284 5.35 -4.87 6.09
C VAL A 284 6.54 -4.68 5.13
N THR A 285 6.93 -3.43 4.86
CA THR A 285 8.01 -3.12 3.89
C THR A 285 9.39 -3.53 4.39
N PHE A 286 9.65 -3.33 5.68
CA PHE A 286 11.00 -3.38 6.24
C PHE A 286 11.15 -4.41 7.38
N GLY A 287 10.09 -5.10 7.78
CA GLY A 287 10.13 -6.09 8.88
C GLY A 287 10.21 -5.47 10.28
N TRP A 288 9.76 -4.22 10.46
CA TRP A 288 9.77 -3.52 11.74
C TRP A 288 8.58 -3.92 12.63
N SER A 289 8.80 -4.06 13.93
CA SER A 289 7.80 -4.51 14.91
C SER A 289 6.95 -3.35 15.42
N GLU A 290 5.61 -3.43 15.34
CA GLU A 290 4.72 -2.36 15.84
C GLU A 290 4.66 -2.34 17.38
N VAL A 291 5.11 -1.23 17.97
CA VAL A 291 5.07 -0.94 19.41
C VAL A 291 3.70 -0.35 19.79
N ALA A 292 3.21 0.60 19.01
CA ALA A 292 1.92 1.24 19.25
C ALA A 292 1.29 1.70 17.94
N GLY A 293 0.12 1.15 17.60
CA GLY A 293 -0.63 1.50 16.40
C GLY A 293 -1.64 2.63 16.57
N GLY A 294 -1.81 3.46 15.54
CA GLY A 294 -2.87 4.48 15.47
C GLY A 294 -2.65 5.69 16.39
N VAL A 295 -1.40 6.12 16.58
CA VAL A 295 -0.95 7.06 17.63
C VAL A 295 -1.09 8.55 17.31
N GLN A 296 -1.68 8.89 16.15
CA GLN A 296 -1.88 10.27 15.71
C GLN A 296 -2.99 11.01 16.50
N ASP A 297 -2.75 12.28 16.84
CA ASP A 297 -3.53 13.09 17.78
C ASP A 297 -4.96 13.41 17.29
N GLU A 298 -5.14 13.58 15.97
CA GLU A 298 -6.47 13.69 15.34
C GLU A 298 -6.99 12.32 14.87
N SER A 299 -8.31 12.15 14.79
CA SER A 299 -8.91 10.98 14.14
C SER A 299 -8.41 10.80 12.71
N ALA A 300 -7.94 9.59 12.37
CA ALA A 300 -7.26 9.31 11.10
C ALA A 300 -8.12 9.62 9.86
N ARG A 301 -7.86 10.78 9.25
CA ARG A 301 -8.52 11.26 8.02
C ARG A 301 -8.26 10.28 6.87
N LYS A 302 -9.28 9.98 6.05
CA LYS A 302 -9.07 9.32 4.75
C LYS A 302 -8.33 10.29 3.81
N ARG A 303 -7.43 9.75 2.99
CA ARG A 303 -6.79 10.43 1.83
C ARG A 303 -7.04 9.59 0.57
N ARG A 304 -7.33 10.24 -0.55
CA ARG A 304 -7.48 9.61 -1.86
C ARG A 304 -6.16 9.64 -2.62
N PHE A 305 -5.74 8.46 -3.04
CA PHE A 305 -4.68 8.24 -4.01
C PHE A 305 -5.30 7.72 -5.29
N PHE A 306 -4.61 7.94 -6.41
CA PHE A 306 -5.13 7.63 -7.74
C PHE A 306 -4.14 6.75 -8.47
N VAL A 307 -4.66 5.72 -9.12
CA VAL A 307 -3.93 4.83 -10.00
C VAL A 307 -4.01 5.41 -11.41
N LEU A 308 -2.87 5.74 -11.98
CA LEU A 308 -2.74 6.16 -13.37
C LEU A 308 -2.36 4.97 -14.26
N ALA A 309 -2.88 4.94 -15.48
CA ALA A 309 -2.51 3.99 -16.53
C ALA A 309 -2.60 4.69 -17.91
N THR A 310 -1.96 4.14 -18.94
CA THR A 310 -2.07 4.63 -20.34
C THR A 310 -3.32 4.12 -21.07
N ARG A 311 -4.38 3.83 -20.32
CA ARG A 311 -5.69 3.35 -20.82
C ARG A 311 -6.80 3.73 -19.85
N SER A 312 -8.02 3.91 -20.36
CA SER A 312 -9.22 4.08 -19.55
C SER A 312 -9.60 2.80 -18.81
N ALA A 313 -10.29 2.93 -17.67
CA ALA A 313 -10.99 1.81 -17.06
C ALA A 313 -12.33 1.56 -17.79
N PRO A 314 -12.87 0.33 -17.74
CA PRO A 314 -14.22 0.06 -18.25
C PRO A 314 -15.30 0.53 -17.25
N PRO A 315 -16.54 0.81 -17.70
CA PRO A 315 -17.65 1.16 -16.83
C PRO A 315 -17.92 0.09 -15.74
N SER A 316 -18.02 0.52 -14.48
CA SER A 316 -18.47 -0.33 -13.38
C SER A 316 -20.00 -0.28 -13.17
N GLY A 317 -20.63 0.83 -13.56
CA GLY A 317 -22.01 1.21 -13.21
C GLY A 317 -22.12 2.02 -11.91
N ARG A 318 -20.98 2.33 -11.27
CA ARG A 318 -20.82 3.23 -10.12
C ARG A 318 -19.47 3.93 -10.26
N ASP A 319 -19.37 4.77 -11.27
CA ASP A 319 -18.12 5.39 -11.70
C ASP A 319 -18.06 6.88 -11.33
N ARG A 320 -16.87 7.45 -11.43
CA ARG A 320 -16.62 8.89 -11.45
C ARG A 320 -15.79 9.26 -12.66
N THR A 321 -15.98 10.49 -13.12
CA THR A 321 -15.18 11.07 -14.21
C THR A 321 -14.52 12.36 -13.71
N LEU A 322 -13.19 12.39 -13.76
CA LEU A 322 -12.38 13.55 -13.39
C LEU A 322 -12.09 14.37 -14.66
N LEU A 323 -12.33 15.68 -14.56
CA LEU A 323 -12.20 16.66 -15.64
C LEU A 323 -11.23 17.76 -15.20
N LEU A 324 -10.36 18.17 -16.13
CA LEU A 324 -9.54 19.38 -16.02
C LEU A 324 -10.10 20.44 -16.96
N LEU A 325 -10.45 21.60 -16.42
CA LEU A 325 -11.11 22.71 -17.13
C LEU A 325 -10.28 23.99 -17.02
N VAL A 326 -10.08 24.71 -18.12
CA VAL A 326 -9.64 26.11 -18.12
C VAL A 326 -10.84 26.98 -18.45
N LEU A 327 -11.14 27.97 -17.60
CA LEU A 327 -12.31 28.85 -17.74
C LEU A 327 -11.89 30.28 -18.04
N ALA A 328 -12.47 30.89 -19.08
CA ALA A 328 -12.26 32.29 -19.40
C ALA A 328 -12.49 33.20 -18.18
N ASN A 329 -11.56 34.12 -17.90
CA ASN A 329 -11.62 35.08 -16.79
C ASN A 329 -12.71 36.15 -17.00
N ARG A 330 -13.99 35.76 -16.86
CA ARG A 330 -15.15 36.63 -17.06
C ARG A 330 -16.34 36.24 -16.20
N SER A 331 -17.22 37.21 -15.94
CA SER A 331 -18.49 36.98 -15.24
C SER A 331 -19.29 35.86 -15.90
N GLY A 332 -19.86 34.97 -15.09
CA GLY A 332 -20.67 33.85 -15.55
C GLY A 332 -19.89 32.63 -16.06
N ALA A 333 -18.56 32.62 -16.16
CA ALA A 333 -17.81 31.47 -16.70
C ALA A 333 -18.02 30.17 -15.88
N LEU A 334 -17.79 30.23 -14.55
CA LEU A 334 -18.03 29.10 -13.64
C LEU A 334 -19.52 28.72 -13.52
N HIS A 335 -20.41 29.70 -13.65
CA HIS A 335 -21.85 29.45 -13.71
C HIS A 335 -22.22 28.67 -14.98
N GLY A 336 -21.65 29.05 -16.14
CA GLY A 336 -21.93 28.43 -17.42
C GLY A 336 -21.44 26.99 -17.59
N VAL A 337 -20.54 26.50 -16.72
CA VAL A 337 -20.20 25.07 -16.64
C VAL A 337 -21.03 24.33 -15.58
N THR A 338 -21.38 24.96 -14.46
CA THR A 338 -22.27 24.33 -13.45
C THR A 338 -23.72 24.23 -13.91
N GLU A 339 -24.21 25.18 -14.73
CA GLU A 339 -25.48 25.13 -15.47
C GLU A 339 -25.59 23.84 -16.31
N VAL A 340 -24.52 23.47 -17.03
CA VAL A 340 -24.47 22.25 -17.86
C VAL A 340 -24.63 20.98 -17.02
N LEU A 341 -24.04 20.94 -15.82
CA LEU A 341 -24.16 19.80 -14.91
C LEU A 341 -25.58 19.66 -14.37
N VAL A 342 -26.17 20.76 -13.89
CA VAL A 342 -27.54 20.81 -13.37
C VAL A 342 -28.56 20.37 -14.43
N GLU A 343 -28.48 20.92 -15.65
CA GLU A 343 -29.36 20.52 -16.75
C GLU A 343 -29.16 19.06 -17.21
N SER A 344 -27.98 18.49 -16.98
CA SER A 344 -27.68 17.10 -17.32
C SER A 344 -27.98 16.11 -16.19
N GLY A 345 -28.44 16.61 -15.03
CA GLY A 345 -28.73 15.81 -13.84
C GLY A 345 -27.47 15.22 -13.15
N LEU A 346 -26.28 15.77 -13.42
CA LEU A 346 -25.03 15.22 -12.93
C LEU A 346 -24.59 15.88 -11.62
N ASN A 347 -24.24 15.04 -10.64
CA ASN A 347 -23.68 15.49 -9.37
C ASN A 347 -22.19 15.86 -9.53
N LEU A 348 -21.76 16.93 -8.85
CA LEU A 348 -20.37 17.37 -8.77
C LEU A 348 -19.81 17.03 -7.40
N SER A 349 -19.09 15.93 -7.31
CA SER A 349 -18.57 15.36 -6.06
C SER A 349 -17.34 16.09 -5.50
N TRP A 350 -16.52 16.71 -6.37
CA TRP A 350 -15.37 17.51 -5.99
C TRP A 350 -15.18 18.65 -7.01
N MET A 351 -14.84 19.84 -6.49
CA MET A 351 -14.37 20.98 -7.27
C MET A 351 -13.13 21.52 -6.58
N GLU A 352 -12.03 21.73 -7.31
CA GLU A 352 -10.86 22.43 -6.79
C GLU A 352 -10.32 23.46 -7.81
N PRO A 353 -10.30 24.77 -7.48
CA PRO A 353 -9.61 25.77 -8.29
C PRO A 353 -8.10 25.66 -8.14
N LYS A 354 -7.35 25.97 -9.20
CA LYS A 354 -5.88 25.95 -9.24
C LYS A 354 -5.35 27.28 -9.80
N SER A 355 -4.45 27.91 -9.06
CA SER A 355 -3.80 29.16 -9.45
C SER A 355 -2.48 28.88 -10.17
N SER A 356 -2.44 29.13 -11.48
CA SER A 356 -1.21 29.11 -12.27
C SER A 356 -0.38 30.36 -12.03
N HIS A 357 0.81 30.20 -11.44
CA HIS A 357 1.83 31.26 -11.42
C HIS A 357 2.78 31.19 -12.64
N LEU A 358 2.73 30.08 -13.37
CA LEU A 358 3.28 29.91 -14.72
C LEU A 358 2.21 30.37 -15.72
N GLY A 359 2.56 31.25 -16.66
CA GLY A 359 1.59 31.90 -17.55
C GLY A 359 0.88 30.95 -18.53
N SER A 360 -0.21 31.46 -19.12
CA SER A 360 -1.12 30.85 -20.11
C SER A 360 -2.41 30.21 -19.61
N TRP A 361 -2.53 29.80 -18.34
CA TRP A 361 -3.68 28.99 -17.87
C TRP A 361 -4.42 29.57 -16.65
N ASP A 362 -4.69 30.88 -16.65
CA ASP A 362 -5.48 31.53 -15.60
C ASP A 362 -6.86 30.81 -15.43
N HIS A 363 -7.25 30.54 -14.18
CA HIS A 363 -8.52 29.88 -13.82
C HIS A 363 -8.66 28.42 -14.31
N LEU A 364 -7.65 27.62 -13.99
CA LEU A 364 -7.70 26.16 -14.04
C LEU A 364 -8.56 25.58 -12.90
N PHE A 365 -9.39 24.57 -13.19
CA PHE A 365 -10.24 23.86 -12.24
C PHE A 365 -10.18 22.34 -12.45
N LEU A 366 -10.15 21.58 -11.36
CA LEU A 366 -10.53 20.17 -11.35
C LEU A 366 -12.00 20.01 -10.96
N PHE A 367 -12.73 19.23 -11.75
CA PHE A 367 -14.13 18.88 -11.53
C PHE A 367 -14.25 17.34 -11.51
N GLU A 368 -14.85 16.77 -10.47
CA GLU A 368 -15.14 15.33 -10.40
C GLU A 368 -16.65 15.11 -10.39
N ILE A 369 -17.17 14.48 -11.43
CA ILE A 369 -18.60 14.21 -11.59
C ILE A 369 -18.89 12.72 -11.42
N ASP A 370 -20.06 12.40 -10.84
CA ASP A 370 -20.51 11.00 -10.77
C ASP A 370 -20.98 10.52 -12.15
N GLY A 371 -20.62 9.29 -12.52
CA GLY A 371 -20.87 8.66 -13.82
C GLY A 371 -19.59 8.42 -14.66
N HIS A 372 -19.67 7.49 -15.61
CA HIS A 372 -18.60 7.13 -16.54
C HIS A 372 -18.68 7.97 -17.83
N ARG A 373 -17.56 8.25 -18.51
CA ARG A 373 -17.59 9.01 -19.79
C ARG A 373 -18.42 8.37 -20.91
N GLU A 374 -18.70 7.07 -20.80
CA GLU A 374 -19.50 6.30 -21.74
C GLU A 374 -21.01 6.37 -21.43
N ASP A 375 -21.39 6.85 -20.23
CA ASP A 375 -22.79 7.06 -19.89
C ASP A 375 -23.37 8.18 -20.76
N PRO A 376 -24.51 7.99 -21.47
CA PRO A 376 -25.02 8.97 -22.43
C PRO A 376 -25.28 10.37 -21.85
N ALA A 377 -25.58 10.48 -20.55
CA ALA A 377 -25.73 11.76 -19.86
C ALA A 377 -24.37 12.46 -19.66
N VAL A 378 -23.34 11.71 -19.24
CA VAL A 378 -21.99 12.23 -19.01
C VAL A 378 -21.32 12.60 -20.32
N ALA A 379 -21.36 11.73 -21.34
CA ALA A 379 -20.81 12.01 -22.68
C ALA A 379 -21.36 13.33 -23.24
N ARG A 380 -22.69 13.51 -23.17
CA ARG A 380 -23.38 14.71 -23.63
C ARG A 380 -23.07 15.95 -22.77
N ALA A 381 -22.85 15.80 -21.47
CA ALA A 381 -22.41 16.89 -20.61
C ALA A 381 -20.96 17.30 -20.91
N VAL A 382 -20.04 16.34 -21.08
CA VAL A 382 -18.63 16.58 -21.46
C VAL A 382 -18.55 17.35 -22.78
N GLU A 383 -19.30 16.95 -23.81
CA GLU A 383 -19.43 17.73 -25.04
C GLU A 383 -19.90 19.18 -24.82
N ARG A 384 -20.86 19.38 -23.92
CA ARG A 384 -21.41 20.72 -23.61
C ARG A 384 -20.41 21.57 -22.83
N LEU A 385 -19.66 20.96 -21.90
CA LEU A 385 -18.60 21.62 -21.11
C LEU A 385 -17.47 22.09 -22.03
N ALA A 386 -17.02 21.25 -22.98
CA ALA A 386 -16.04 21.61 -24.00
C ALA A 386 -16.39 22.91 -24.76
N ARG A 387 -17.68 23.18 -24.98
CA ARG A 387 -18.19 24.39 -25.66
C ARG A 387 -18.36 25.62 -24.74
N ARG A 388 -18.06 25.48 -23.45
CA ARG A 388 -18.12 26.54 -22.41
C ARG A 388 -16.75 26.84 -21.77
N THR A 389 -15.78 25.94 -21.92
CA THR A 389 -14.37 26.05 -21.49
C THR A 389 -13.45 26.61 -22.59
N GLU A 390 -12.27 27.09 -22.21
CA GLU A 390 -11.19 27.39 -23.18
C GLU A 390 -10.37 26.13 -23.51
N VAL A 391 -10.09 25.31 -22.49
CA VAL A 391 -9.58 23.94 -22.61
C VAL A 391 -10.37 23.03 -21.68
N MET A 392 -10.66 21.81 -22.14
CA MET A 392 -11.18 20.72 -21.31
C MET A 392 -10.42 19.45 -21.66
N ARG A 393 -9.98 18.70 -20.65
CA ARG A 393 -9.51 17.32 -20.78
C ARG A 393 -10.21 16.42 -19.78
N VAL A 394 -10.67 15.25 -20.23
CA VAL A 394 -11.05 14.15 -19.32
C VAL A 394 -9.76 13.53 -18.79
N LEU A 395 -9.53 13.60 -17.48
CA LEU A 395 -8.34 13.03 -16.84
C LEU A 395 -8.51 11.54 -16.51
N GLY A 396 -9.73 11.03 -16.46
CA GLY A 396 -10.01 9.63 -16.20
C GLY A 396 -11.48 9.38 -15.94
N SER A 397 -11.92 8.15 -16.19
CA SER A 397 -13.22 7.63 -15.76
C SER A 397 -12.94 6.29 -15.10
N TYR A 398 -13.41 6.12 -13.87
CA TYR A 398 -12.94 5.05 -12.99
C TYR A 398 -13.98 4.63 -11.95
N PRO A 399 -13.92 3.40 -11.42
CA PRO A 399 -14.86 2.93 -10.40
C PRO A 399 -14.72 3.70 -9.10
N HIS A 400 -15.86 4.13 -8.54
CA HIS A 400 -15.95 4.83 -7.26
C HIS A 400 -15.92 3.80 -6.12
N GLU A 401 -14.89 3.82 -5.26
CA GLU A 401 -14.72 2.83 -4.19
C GLU A 401 -15.56 3.12 -2.94
N PHE A 402 -16.11 4.34 -2.81
CA PHE A 402 -16.92 4.75 -1.66
C PHE A 402 -18.42 4.45 -1.82
N ALA A 403 -18.99 3.94 -0.73
CA ALA A 403 -20.41 3.77 -0.47
C ALA A 403 -20.63 4.02 1.04
#